data_AF-A0AB34SGD2-F1
#
_entry.id   AF-A0AB34SGD2-F1
#
_cell.length_a   1.000
_cell.length_b   1.000
_cell.length_c   1.000
_cell.angle_alpha   90.00
_cell.angle_beta   90.00
_cell.angle_gamma   90.00
#
_symmetry.space_group_name_H-M   'P 1'
#
loop_
_entity.id
_entity.type
_entity.pdbx_description
1 polymer ?
#
loop_
_entity_poly.entity_id
_entity_poly.type
_entity_poly.pdbx_seq_one_letter_code
_entity_poly.pdbx_strand_id
1 'polypeptide(L)'
;MKLVDNMTEFLTVENIKFEIMRIAYGNPNSILSKIDARVIIIWYLFFSLIPWFISDIHILLSLFVLTVAFSYYSRISLFVVILLALSFITENITVSIMTLFMGGSKDVFMAMFIVSLKLLIISLSTVCIFTSMDPEILSDALIKFGLPPKFGFCISYGYRMIPILIDEYNSIFNSFRLRGKRPENKKFFGANIIAYYLKILMKSFYPMILNTAKRVRSTVEALETKGFSESAENPKVKKLKLSYMRIKKNDYIFIIVSTTLVILTICIGNLF
;
A
#
# COMPACT_ATOMS: atom_id res chain seq x y z
N MET A 1 14.40 -31.11 -9.67
CA MET A 1 13.00 -31.31 -10.05
C MET A 1 12.06 -30.83 -8.95
N LYS A 2 12.15 -31.35 -7.71
CA LYS A 2 11.36 -30.88 -6.53
C LYS A 2 11.40 -29.37 -6.23
N LEU A 3 12.52 -28.67 -6.43
CA LEU A 3 12.60 -27.21 -6.24
C LEU A 3 11.86 -26.42 -7.32
N VAL A 4 11.84 -26.93 -8.56
CA VAL A 4 11.11 -26.30 -9.67
C VAL A 4 9.61 -26.57 -9.50
N ASP A 5 9.23 -27.77 -9.07
CA ASP A 5 7.85 -28.12 -8.77
C ASP A 5 7.30 -27.29 -7.58
N ASN A 6 8.10 -27.10 -6.51
CA ASN A 6 7.74 -26.19 -5.40
C ASN A 6 7.61 -24.73 -5.85
N MET A 7 8.50 -24.23 -6.72
CA MET A 7 8.36 -22.87 -7.26
C MET A 7 7.11 -22.73 -8.13
N THR A 8 6.71 -23.76 -8.86
CA THR A 8 5.44 -23.75 -9.61
C THR A 8 4.21 -23.86 -8.73
N GLU A 9 4.30 -24.51 -7.56
CA GLU A 9 3.22 -24.52 -6.55
C GLU A 9 3.09 -23.17 -5.82
N PHE A 10 4.20 -22.48 -5.52
CA PHE A 10 4.16 -21.10 -4.99
C PHE A 10 3.66 -20.07 -6.02
N LEU A 11 3.98 -20.24 -7.31
CA LEU A 11 3.44 -19.46 -8.43
C LEU A 11 2.06 -19.95 -8.91
N THR A 12 1.32 -20.70 -8.09
CA THR A 12 -0.07 -21.01 -8.41
C THR A 12 -0.88 -19.72 -8.35
N VAL A 13 -1.74 -19.53 -9.36
CA VAL A 13 -2.61 -18.35 -9.51
C VAL A 13 -3.40 -18.04 -8.23
N GLU A 14 -3.85 -19.08 -7.51
CA GLU A 14 -4.54 -18.93 -6.24
C GLU A 14 -3.65 -18.28 -5.18
N ASN A 15 -2.39 -18.67 -5.07
CA ASN A 15 -1.44 -18.06 -4.14
C ASN A 15 -1.11 -16.62 -4.52
N ILE A 16 -0.94 -16.32 -5.81
CA ILE A 16 -0.75 -14.93 -6.29
C ILE A 16 -1.99 -14.10 -5.99
N LYS A 17 -3.20 -14.65 -6.19
CA LYS A 17 -4.47 -14.00 -5.83
C LYS A 17 -4.56 -13.77 -4.33
N PHE A 18 -4.26 -14.77 -3.51
CA PHE A 18 -4.24 -14.66 -2.04
C PHE A 18 -3.20 -13.64 -1.58
N GLU A 19 -2.02 -13.58 -2.18
CA GLU A 19 -1.00 -12.59 -1.87
C GLU A 19 -1.40 -11.18 -2.32
N ILE A 20 -1.91 -11.01 -3.54
CA ILE A 20 -2.42 -9.72 -4.00
C ILE A 20 -3.57 -9.26 -3.12
N MET A 21 -4.49 -10.16 -2.75
CA MET A 21 -5.56 -9.83 -1.81
C MET A 21 -5.02 -9.48 -0.42
N ARG A 22 -4.03 -10.22 0.08
CA ARG A 22 -3.43 -9.95 1.40
C ARG A 22 -2.59 -8.66 1.44
N ILE A 23 -2.02 -8.26 0.31
CA ILE A 23 -1.20 -7.03 0.19
C ILE A 23 -2.09 -5.83 -0.12
N ALA A 24 -3.12 -6.00 -0.95
CA ALA A 24 -4.01 -4.92 -1.36
C ALA A 24 -5.13 -4.62 -0.37
N TYR A 25 -5.56 -5.62 0.43
CA TYR A 25 -6.55 -5.44 1.49
C TYR A 25 -5.83 -5.42 2.84
N GLY A 26 -6.17 -4.43 3.65
CA GLY A 26 -5.55 -4.20 4.96
C GLY A 26 -5.86 -5.35 5.91
N ASN A 27 -5.11 -5.45 7.00
CA ASN A 27 -5.38 -6.47 8.01
C ASN A 27 -6.55 -6.01 8.90
N PRO A 28 -7.75 -6.64 8.82
CA PRO A 28 -8.94 -6.20 9.56
C PRO A 28 -8.80 -6.37 11.08
N ASN A 29 -7.77 -7.09 11.54
CA ASN A 29 -7.53 -7.39 12.93
C ASN A 29 -6.53 -6.43 13.63
N SER A 30 -6.02 -5.41 12.94
CA SER A 30 -5.16 -4.40 13.59
C SER A 30 -5.99 -3.46 14.47
N ILE A 31 -5.41 -3.00 15.59
CA ILE A 31 -6.07 -2.04 16.49
C ILE A 31 -6.28 -0.71 15.76
N LEU A 32 -5.36 -0.37 14.86
CA LEU A 32 -5.42 0.82 14.03
C LEU A 32 -6.53 0.74 12.97
N SER A 33 -6.84 -0.44 12.42
CA SER A 33 -7.98 -0.62 11.50
C SER A 33 -9.35 -0.28 12.13
N LYS A 34 -9.45 -0.33 13.47
CA LYS A 34 -10.69 0.01 14.20
C LYS A 34 -10.90 1.52 14.39
N ILE A 35 -9.87 2.32 14.15
CA ILE A 35 -9.90 3.79 14.26
C ILE A 35 -10.47 4.36 12.95
N ASP A 36 -11.21 5.47 13.03
CA ASP A 36 -11.73 6.16 11.85
C ASP A 36 -10.60 6.53 10.87
N ALA A 37 -10.75 6.17 9.60
CA ALA A 37 -9.72 6.37 8.58
C ALA A 37 -9.26 7.83 8.40
N ARG A 38 -10.15 8.80 8.67
CA ARG A 38 -9.81 10.22 8.63
C ARG A 38 -8.70 10.59 9.61
N VAL A 39 -8.77 10.03 10.81
CA VAL A 39 -7.80 10.32 11.88
C VAL A 39 -6.44 9.79 11.52
N ILE A 40 -6.39 8.59 10.95
CA ILE A 40 -5.14 7.97 10.51
C ILE A 40 -4.55 8.70 9.29
N ILE A 41 -5.37 9.22 8.37
CA ILE A 41 -4.89 10.08 7.26
C ILE A 41 -4.31 11.40 7.78
N ILE A 42 -4.96 12.03 8.77
CA ILE A 42 -4.43 13.24 9.39
C ILE A 42 -3.11 12.93 10.13
N TRP A 43 -3.08 11.83 10.88
CA TRP A 43 -1.90 11.34 11.56
C TRP A 43 -0.76 11.07 10.57
N TYR A 44 -1.04 10.46 9.42
CA TYR A 44 -0.06 10.27 8.35
C TYR A 44 0.56 11.58 7.88
N LEU A 45 -0.29 12.54 7.49
CA LEU A 45 0.16 13.83 6.97
C LEU A 45 1.02 14.54 8.00
N PHE A 46 0.63 14.43 9.28
CA PHE A 46 1.40 14.95 10.40
C PHE A 46 2.79 14.30 10.51
N PHE A 47 2.87 12.97 10.53
CA PHE A 47 4.15 12.23 10.59
C PHE A 47 4.99 12.33 9.33
N SER A 48 4.38 12.63 8.18
CA SER A 48 5.11 12.83 6.93
C SER A 48 5.71 14.23 6.82
N LEU A 49 5.05 15.25 7.34
CA LEU A 49 5.48 16.65 7.19
C LEU A 49 6.44 17.08 8.29
N ILE A 50 6.18 16.70 9.55
CA ILE A 50 6.93 17.20 10.72
C ILE A 50 8.42 16.84 10.71
N PRO A 51 8.83 15.61 10.37
CA PRO A 51 10.25 15.26 10.29
C PRO A 51 11.03 16.18 9.34
N TRP A 52 10.38 16.76 8.33
CA TRP A 52 11.06 17.67 7.40
C TRP A 52 11.51 18.96 8.08
N PHE A 53 10.67 19.52 8.96
CA PHE A 53 10.91 20.79 9.65
C PHE A 53 11.87 20.69 10.84
N ILE A 54 12.15 19.48 11.33
CA ILE A 54 12.98 19.25 12.51
C ILE A 54 14.37 18.80 12.08
N SER A 55 15.41 19.43 12.63
CA SER A 55 16.81 19.06 12.36
C SER A 55 17.50 18.45 13.57
N ASP A 56 16.93 18.57 14.77
CA ASP A 56 17.52 18.04 16.00
C ASP A 56 17.40 16.51 16.07
N ILE A 57 18.54 15.85 16.28
CA ILE A 57 18.64 14.39 16.32
C ILE A 57 17.83 13.77 17.45
N HIS A 58 17.77 14.42 18.62
CA HIS A 58 17.05 13.92 19.79
C HIS A 58 15.54 13.89 19.57
N ILE A 59 14.99 14.93 18.94
CA ILE A 59 13.56 15.01 18.60
C ILE A 59 13.22 13.94 17.55
N LEU A 60 14.08 13.78 16.55
CA LEU A 60 13.88 12.82 15.48
C LEU A 60 13.94 11.37 15.98
N LEU A 61 14.87 11.05 16.91
CA LEU A 61 14.92 9.75 17.58
C LEU A 61 13.66 9.47 18.39
N SER A 62 13.14 10.47 19.10
CA SER A 62 11.89 10.34 19.87
C SER A 62 10.68 10.07 18.96
N LEU A 63 10.57 10.82 17.86
CA LEU A 63 9.58 10.58 16.81
C LEU A 63 9.70 9.17 16.21
N PHE A 64 10.93 8.70 15.97
CA PHE A 64 11.17 7.36 15.47
C PHE A 64 10.67 6.28 16.42
N VAL A 65 11.06 6.32 17.70
CA VAL A 65 10.58 5.36 18.71
C VAL A 65 9.06 5.33 18.77
N LEU A 66 8.42 6.49 18.69
CA LEU A 66 6.97 6.61 18.67
C LEU A 66 6.38 5.97 17.39
N THR A 67 6.94 6.21 16.21
CA THR A 67 6.46 5.55 14.98
C THR A 67 6.66 4.05 14.99
N VAL A 68 7.72 3.55 15.63
CA VAL A 68 7.95 2.12 15.84
C VAL A 68 6.89 1.53 16.79
N ALA A 69 6.54 2.23 17.86
CA ALA A 69 5.46 1.81 18.76
C ALA A 69 4.11 1.71 18.01
N PHE A 70 3.75 2.72 17.21
CA PHE A 70 2.54 2.66 16.39
C PHE A 70 2.56 1.56 15.34
N SER A 71 3.72 1.33 14.71
CA SER A 71 3.94 0.21 13.79
C SER A 71 3.68 -1.15 14.45
N TYR A 72 4.15 -1.32 15.69
CA TYR A 72 3.88 -2.52 16.48
C TYR A 72 2.37 -2.72 16.73
N TYR A 73 1.64 -1.67 17.09
CA TYR A 73 0.18 -1.73 17.28
C TYR A 73 -0.60 -1.97 15.96
N SER A 74 -0.07 -1.52 14.83
CA SER A 74 -0.62 -1.74 13.50
C SER A 74 -0.47 -3.20 13.03
N ARG A 75 0.34 -4.02 13.71
CA ARG A 75 0.64 -5.41 13.32
C ARG A 75 1.12 -5.49 11.87
N ILE A 76 2.07 -4.63 11.51
CA ILE A 76 2.74 -4.68 10.21
C ILE A 76 3.36 -6.06 10.01
N SER A 77 3.33 -6.57 8.77
CA SER A 77 3.95 -7.84 8.45
C SER A 77 5.45 -7.79 8.77
N LEU A 78 5.95 -8.81 9.48
CA LEU A 78 7.34 -8.90 9.91
C LEU A 78 8.32 -8.72 8.73
N PHE A 79 7.94 -9.22 7.55
CA PHE A 79 8.72 -9.11 6.33
C PHE A 79 9.00 -7.65 5.93
N VAL A 80 7.99 -6.76 6.01
CA VAL A 80 8.16 -5.36 5.61
C VAL A 80 9.03 -4.62 6.62
N VAL A 81 8.89 -4.90 7.92
CA VAL A 81 9.74 -4.31 8.97
C VAL A 81 11.20 -4.73 8.79
N ILE A 82 11.46 -6.02 8.52
CA ILE A 82 12.81 -6.53 8.24
C ILE A 82 13.39 -5.87 6.99
N LEU A 83 12.60 -5.74 5.92
CA LEU A 83 13.05 -5.12 4.68
C LEU A 83 13.44 -3.65 4.92
N LEU A 84 12.60 -2.87 5.59
CA LEU A 84 12.90 -1.47 5.93
C LEU A 84 14.13 -1.33 6.82
N ALA A 85 14.26 -2.20 7.84
CA ALA A 85 15.43 -2.21 8.71
C ALA A 85 16.72 -2.53 7.93
N LEU A 86 16.67 -3.52 7.04
CA LEU A 86 17.80 -3.89 6.19
C LEU A 86 18.17 -2.77 5.21
N SER A 87 17.18 -2.08 4.63
CA SER A 87 17.40 -0.90 3.79
C SER A 87 18.10 0.22 4.56
N PHE A 88 17.63 0.54 5.77
CA PHE A 88 18.24 1.57 6.62
C PHE A 88 19.67 1.22 7.03
N ILE A 89 19.91 -0.02 7.46
CA ILE A 89 21.25 -0.48 7.84
C ILE A 89 22.19 -0.41 6.63
N THR A 90 21.73 -0.85 5.47
CA THR A 90 22.55 -0.85 4.24
C THR A 90 22.90 0.57 3.81
N GLU A 91 21.95 1.50 3.85
CA GLU A 91 22.19 2.93 3.56
C GLU A 91 23.22 3.54 4.52
N ASN A 92 23.10 3.30 5.82
CA ASN A 92 24.03 3.85 6.80
C ASN A 92 25.43 3.26 6.69
N ILE A 93 25.56 1.97 6.36
CA ILE A 93 26.85 1.31 6.12
C ILE A 93 27.52 1.90 4.87
N THR A 94 26.78 2.03 3.75
CA THR A 94 27.36 2.54 2.51
C THR A 94 27.80 4.00 2.65
N VAL A 95 26.99 4.84 3.31
CA VAL A 95 27.36 6.22 3.62
C VAL A 95 28.61 6.26 4.51
N SER A 96 28.66 5.43 5.57
CA SER A 96 29.83 5.36 6.46
C SER A 96 31.11 4.99 5.69
N ILE A 97 31.06 3.95 4.86
CA ILE A 97 32.19 3.53 4.01
C ILE A 97 32.61 4.67 3.08
N MET A 98 31.67 5.32 2.40
CA MET A 98 31.99 6.41 1.47
C MET A 98 32.61 7.61 2.17
N THR A 99 32.11 7.99 3.36
CA THR A 99 32.70 9.09 4.14
C THR A 99 34.14 8.79 4.57
N LEU A 100 34.44 7.54 4.93
CA LEU A 100 35.81 7.11 5.26
C LEU A 100 36.74 7.16 4.04
N PHE A 101 36.27 6.69 2.87
CA PHE A 101 37.06 6.70 1.63
C PHE A 101 37.32 8.10 1.06
N MET A 102 36.35 9.01 1.20
CA MET A 102 36.45 10.37 0.67
C MET A 102 37.10 11.37 1.65
N GLY A 103 37.53 10.92 2.83
CA GLY A 103 38.09 11.79 3.87
C GLY A 103 37.08 12.78 4.48
N GLY A 104 35.80 12.44 4.45
CA GLY A 104 34.71 13.29 4.93
C GLY A 104 34.75 13.50 6.46
N SER A 105 34.35 14.69 6.90
CA SER A 105 34.23 14.99 8.33
C SER A 105 33.07 14.23 8.99
N LYS A 106 33.12 14.10 10.32
CA LYS A 106 32.03 13.52 11.13
C LYS A 106 30.69 14.22 10.91
N ASP A 107 30.71 15.48 10.50
CA ASP A 107 29.51 16.29 10.26
C ASP A 107 28.72 15.80 9.03
N VAL A 108 29.42 15.32 7.99
CA VAL A 108 28.77 14.78 6.79
C VAL A 108 28.00 13.50 7.13
N PHE A 109 28.60 12.63 7.92
CA PHE A 109 27.93 11.42 8.42
C PHE A 109 26.69 11.78 9.25
N MET A 110 26.81 12.74 10.17
CA MET A 110 25.70 13.19 11.02
C MET A 110 24.55 13.77 10.19
N ALA A 111 24.84 14.61 9.20
CA ALA A 111 23.84 15.20 8.33
C ALA A 111 23.09 14.14 7.50
N MET A 112 23.81 13.15 6.95
CA MET A 112 23.19 12.05 6.21
C MET A 112 22.36 11.13 7.11
N PHE A 113 22.82 10.88 8.34
CA PHE A 113 22.07 10.11 9.33
C PHE A 113 20.73 10.77 9.65
N ILE A 114 20.69 12.10 9.82
CA ILE A 114 19.45 12.85 10.05
C ILE A 114 18.47 12.64 8.89
N VAL A 115 18.92 12.72 7.63
CA VAL A 115 18.05 12.54 6.46
C VAL A 115 17.54 11.10 6.36
N SER A 116 18.41 10.09 6.55
CA SER A 116 18.00 8.68 6.54
C SER A 116 16.95 8.40 7.61
N LEU A 117 17.09 9.00 8.80
CA LEU A 117 16.13 8.85 9.90
C LEU A 117 14.79 9.54 9.59
N LYS A 118 14.79 10.69 8.91
CA LYS A 118 13.55 11.33 8.39
C LYS A 118 12.83 10.40 7.41
N LEU A 119 13.54 9.83 6.44
CA LEU A 119 12.97 8.90 5.46
C LEU A 119 12.46 7.61 6.11
N LEU A 120 13.13 7.13 7.15
CA LEU A 120 12.71 5.97 7.93
C LEU A 120 11.36 6.20 8.65
N ILE A 121 11.19 7.36 9.28
CA ILE A 121 9.94 7.75 9.94
C ILE A 121 8.80 7.84 8.91
N ILE A 122 9.05 8.50 7.78
CA ILE A 122 8.06 8.67 6.71
C ILE A 122 7.67 7.30 6.12
N SER A 123 8.64 6.44 5.83
CA SER A 123 8.38 5.11 5.27
C SER A 123 7.62 4.21 6.24
N LEU A 124 7.98 4.18 7.53
CA LEU A 124 7.25 3.43 8.55
C LEU A 124 5.82 3.92 8.71
N SER A 125 5.60 5.24 8.75
CA SER A 125 4.25 5.81 8.85
C SER A 125 3.40 5.43 7.62
N THR A 126 3.98 5.51 6.42
CA THR A 126 3.33 5.15 5.15
C THR A 126 2.87 3.69 5.16
N VAL A 127 3.78 2.76 5.51
CA VAL A 127 3.45 1.33 5.59
C VAL A 127 2.34 1.09 6.60
N CYS A 128 2.41 1.72 7.78
CA CYS A 128 1.43 1.59 8.84
C CYS A 128 -0.01 1.90 8.36
N ILE A 129 -0.21 2.91 7.51
CA ILE A 129 -1.54 3.26 6.98
C ILE A 129 -2.02 2.23 5.97
N PHE A 130 -1.16 1.89 5.00
CA PHE A 130 -1.51 0.94 3.95
C PHE A 130 -1.84 -0.44 4.51
N THR A 131 -1.21 -0.85 5.62
CA THR A 131 -1.54 -2.12 6.29
C THR A 131 -2.78 -2.04 7.16
N SER A 132 -3.15 -0.85 7.62
CA SER A 132 -4.27 -0.65 8.56
C SER A 132 -5.60 -0.35 7.89
N MET A 133 -5.60 0.17 6.67
CA MET A 133 -6.82 0.53 5.94
C MET A 133 -7.04 -0.30 4.70
N ASP A 134 -8.29 -0.71 4.50
CA ASP A 134 -8.72 -1.17 3.18
C ASP A 134 -8.83 0.02 2.21
N PRO A 135 -8.45 -0.16 0.93
CA PRO A 135 -8.55 0.88 -0.09
C PRO A 135 -9.98 1.44 -0.27
N GLU A 136 -11.00 0.63 0.02
CA GLU A 136 -12.40 1.05 0.00
C GLU A 136 -12.73 2.07 1.11
N ILE A 137 -12.15 1.89 2.31
CA ILE A 137 -12.33 2.81 3.44
C ILE A 137 -11.55 4.10 3.19
N LEU A 138 -10.34 3.99 2.62
CA LEU A 138 -9.54 5.15 2.20
C LEU A 138 -10.31 6.02 1.20
N SER A 139 -10.95 5.39 0.21
CA SER A 139 -11.80 6.08 -0.76
C SER A 139 -12.98 6.82 -0.11
N ASP A 140 -13.67 6.20 0.84
CA ASP A 140 -14.77 6.83 1.54
C ASP A 140 -14.30 8.00 2.43
N ALA A 141 -13.12 7.87 3.06
CA ALA A 141 -12.49 8.96 3.80
C ALA A 141 -12.18 10.16 2.89
N LEU A 142 -11.66 9.91 1.69
CA LEU A 142 -11.38 10.92 0.66
C LEU A 142 -12.65 11.66 0.20
N ILE A 143 -13.76 10.94 -0.02
CA ILE A 143 -15.07 11.54 -0.34
C ILE A 143 -15.53 12.51 0.77
N LYS A 144 -15.19 12.21 2.02
CA LYS A 144 -15.53 13.04 3.19
C LYS A 144 -14.62 14.27 3.33
N PHE A 145 -13.37 14.20 2.86
CA PHE A 145 -12.46 15.35 2.75
C PHE A 145 -12.83 16.34 1.63
N GLY A 146 -13.81 16.00 0.78
CA GLY A 146 -14.35 16.90 -0.23
C GLY A 146 -14.14 16.44 -1.67
N LEU A 147 -13.55 15.26 -1.89
CA LEU A 147 -13.39 14.72 -3.25
C LEU A 147 -14.74 14.37 -3.87
N PRO A 148 -14.88 14.54 -5.21
CA PRO A 148 -16.09 14.17 -5.92
C PRO A 148 -16.47 12.69 -5.68
N PRO A 149 -17.75 12.38 -5.46
CA PRO A 149 -18.21 11.03 -5.15
C PRO A 149 -17.91 10.03 -6.28
N LYS A 150 -17.91 10.51 -7.53
CA LYS A 150 -17.53 9.73 -8.73
C LYS A 150 -16.08 9.23 -8.64
N PHE A 151 -15.16 10.05 -8.11
CA PHE A 151 -13.76 9.68 -7.95
C PHE A 151 -13.57 8.57 -6.92
N GLY A 152 -14.19 8.69 -5.75
CA GLY A 152 -14.12 7.63 -4.74
C GLY A 152 -14.81 6.34 -5.20
N PHE A 153 -15.92 6.45 -5.93
CA PHE A 153 -16.51 5.27 -6.57
C PHE A 153 -15.52 4.55 -7.51
N CYS A 154 -14.80 5.28 -8.37
CA CYS A 154 -13.81 4.69 -9.26
C CYS A 154 -12.71 3.94 -8.50
N ILE A 155 -12.22 4.48 -7.38
CA ILE A 155 -11.21 3.81 -6.55
C ILE A 155 -11.78 2.51 -5.98
N SER A 156 -12.90 2.58 -5.26
CA SER A 156 -13.50 1.39 -4.62
C SER A 156 -13.89 0.31 -5.64
N TYR A 157 -14.46 0.72 -6.78
CA TYR A 157 -14.82 -0.19 -7.86
C TYR A 157 -13.60 -0.81 -8.54
N GLY A 158 -12.55 -0.01 -8.76
CA GLY A 158 -11.28 -0.48 -9.32
C GLY A 158 -10.67 -1.60 -8.48
N TYR A 159 -10.53 -1.38 -7.17
CA TYR A 159 -10.00 -2.39 -6.25
C TYR A 159 -10.85 -3.67 -6.21
N ARG A 160 -12.18 -3.55 -6.29
CA ARG A 160 -13.08 -4.70 -6.37
C ARG A 160 -12.98 -5.46 -7.69
N MET A 161 -12.65 -4.79 -8.79
CA MET A 161 -12.48 -5.40 -10.11
C MET A 161 -11.15 -6.12 -10.28
N ILE A 162 -10.09 -5.75 -9.55
CA ILE A 162 -8.76 -6.38 -9.68
C ILE A 162 -8.81 -7.92 -9.59
N PRO A 163 -9.44 -8.54 -8.58
CA PRO A 163 -9.50 -10.01 -8.50
C PRO A 163 -10.25 -10.65 -9.68
N ILE A 164 -11.33 -10.00 -10.13
CA ILE A 164 -12.14 -10.48 -11.26
C ILE A 164 -11.32 -10.45 -12.55
N LEU A 165 -10.52 -9.40 -12.76
CA LEU A 165 -9.62 -9.28 -13.91
C LEU A 165 -8.52 -10.34 -13.90
N ILE A 166 -7.95 -10.62 -12.72
CA ILE A 166 -6.94 -11.67 -12.56
C ILE A 166 -7.55 -13.04 -12.88
N ASP A 167 -8.72 -13.37 -12.34
CA ASP A 167 -9.40 -14.65 -12.60
C ASP A 167 -9.73 -14.82 -14.10
N GLU A 168 -10.23 -13.76 -14.72
CA GLU A 168 -10.56 -13.73 -16.15
C GLU A 168 -9.30 -13.87 -17.02
N TYR A 169 -8.23 -13.14 -16.70
CA TYR A 169 -6.95 -13.26 -17.39
C TYR A 169 -6.40 -14.69 -17.35
N ASN A 170 -6.46 -15.33 -16.18
CA ASN A 170 -5.98 -16.69 -16.02
C ASN A 170 -6.82 -17.71 -16.79
N SER A 171 -8.14 -17.56 -16.79
CA SER A 171 -9.03 -18.39 -17.60
C SER A 171 -8.70 -18.30 -19.10
N ILE A 172 -8.50 -17.08 -19.60
CA ILE A 172 -8.11 -16.81 -20.98
C ILE A 172 -6.73 -17.39 -21.28
N PHE A 173 -5.75 -17.14 -20.41
CA PHE A 173 -4.38 -17.64 -20.55
C PHE A 173 -4.34 -19.17 -20.62
N ASN A 174 -5.08 -19.84 -19.74
CA ASN A 174 -5.21 -21.30 -19.75
C ASN A 174 -5.92 -21.81 -21.01
N SER A 175 -6.92 -21.10 -21.53
CA SER A 175 -7.56 -21.43 -22.81
C SER A 175 -6.56 -21.39 -23.97
N PHE A 176 -5.72 -20.36 -24.06
CA PHE A 176 -4.65 -20.29 -25.06
C PHE A 176 -3.61 -21.40 -24.86
N ARG A 177 -3.28 -21.74 -23.62
CA ARG A 177 -2.34 -22.83 -23.30
C ARG A 177 -2.87 -24.20 -23.73
N LEU A 178 -4.17 -24.46 -23.58
CA LEU A 178 -4.82 -25.70 -24.01
C LEU A 178 -4.92 -25.80 -25.54
N ARG A 179 -5.14 -24.66 -26.23
CA ARG A 179 -5.27 -24.60 -27.69
C ARG A 179 -3.91 -24.58 -28.41
N GLY A 180 -2.85 -24.14 -27.75
CA GLY A 180 -1.55 -23.97 -28.36
C GLY A 180 -0.66 -25.22 -28.24
N LYS A 181 0.04 -25.58 -29.32
CA LYS A 181 1.03 -26.66 -29.31
C LYS A 181 2.32 -26.17 -28.65
N ARG A 182 2.68 -26.75 -27.50
CA ARG A 182 3.94 -26.45 -26.80
C ARG A 182 5.13 -26.82 -27.69
N PRO A 183 6.12 -25.94 -27.91
CA PRO A 183 7.31 -26.29 -28.65
C PRO A 183 8.09 -27.39 -27.92
N GLU A 184 8.29 -28.53 -28.58
CA GLU A 184 8.94 -29.74 -28.04
C GLU A 184 10.46 -29.58 -27.89
N ASN A 185 11.07 -28.71 -28.70
CA ASN A 185 12.53 -28.56 -28.76
C ASN A 185 13.06 -27.58 -27.70
N LYS A 186 13.77 -28.12 -26.69
CA LYS A 186 14.67 -27.35 -25.82
C LYS A 186 15.95 -26.97 -26.59
N LYS A 187 15.89 -25.98 -27.49
CA LYS A 187 17.12 -25.25 -27.87
C LYS A 187 17.51 -24.30 -26.73
N PHE A 188 18.82 -24.09 -26.58
CA PHE A 188 19.55 -23.25 -25.60
C PHE A 188 18.71 -22.67 -24.45
N PHE A 189 18.87 -23.20 -23.23
CA PHE A 189 18.24 -22.73 -21.99
C PHE A 189 16.70 -22.56 -22.00
N GLY A 190 15.98 -23.10 -22.99
CA GLY A 190 14.51 -23.00 -23.06
C GLY A 190 13.98 -21.65 -23.55
N ALA A 191 14.79 -20.84 -24.23
CA ALA A 191 14.39 -19.53 -24.75
C ALA A 191 13.14 -19.60 -25.64
N ASN A 192 12.99 -20.65 -26.45
CA ASN A 192 11.81 -20.85 -27.32
C ASN A 192 10.51 -21.06 -26.52
N ILE A 193 10.61 -21.71 -25.35
CA ILE A 193 9.47 -21.93 -24.45
C ILE A 193 9.08 -20.60 -23.80
N ILE A 194 10.06 -19.80 -23.39
CA ILE A 194 9.85 -18.46 -22.81
C ILE A 194 9.20 -17.53 -23.84
N ALA A 195 9.73 -17.49 -25.08
CA ALA A 195 9.18 -16.69 -26.16
C ALA A 195 7.73 -17.10 -26.51
N TYR A 196 7.43 -18.40 -26.45
CA TYR A 196 6.08 -18.92 -26.63
C TYR A 196 5.13 -18.43 -25.52
N TYR A 197 5.53 -18.54 -24.25
CA TYR A 197 4.73 -18.04 -23.12
C TYR A 197 4.55 -16.52 -23.18
N LEU A 198 5.59 -15.74 -23.49
CA LEU A 198 5.48 -14.30 -23.70
C LEU A 198 4.47 -13.95 -24.80
N LYS A 199 4.48 -14.69 -25.92
CA LYS A 199 3.50 -14.50 -26.99
C LYS A 199 2.07 -14.82 -26.52
N ILE A 200 1.86 -15.85 -25.70
CA ILE A 200 0.54 -16.15 -25.11
C ILE A 200 0.12 -15.08 -24.11
N LEU A 201 1.02 -14.62 -23.24
CA LEU A 201 0.76 -13.54 -22.27
C LEU A 201 0.28 -12.28 -22.98
N MET A 202 0.92 -11.91 -24.08
CA MET A 202 0.51 -10.75 -24.88
C MET A 202 -0.85 -10.98 -25.58
N LYS A 203 -1.07 -12.17 -26.16
CA LYS A 203 -2.32 -12.51 -26.85
C LYS A 203 -3.53 -12.61 -25.92
N SER A 204 -3.34 -13.05 -24.68
CA SER A 204 -4.40 -13.17 -23.67
C SER A 204 -4.85 -11.82 -23.11
N PHE A 205 -4.00 -10.80 -23.17
CA PHE A 205 -4.32 -9.46 -22.69
C PHE A 205 -5.43 -8.78 -23.51
N TYR A 206 -5.42 -8.95 -24.83
CA TYR A 206 -6.40 -8.35 -25.74
C TYR A 206 -7.87 -8.76 -25.45
N PRO A 207 -8.23 -10.06 -25.41
CA PRO A 207 -9.60 -10.46 -25.07
C PRO A 207 -9.98 -10.09 -23.63
N MET A 208 -9.03 -10.08 -22.68
CA MET A 208 -9.29 -9.62 -21.32
C MET A 208 -9.78 -8.16 -21.32
N ILE A 209 -9.08 -7.26 -22.03
CA ILE A 209 -9.50 -5.86 -22.14
C ILE A 209 -10.88 -5.75 -22.79
N LEU A 210 -11.13 -6.48 -23.88
CA LEU A 210 -12.42 -6.41 -24.59
C LEU A 210 -13.59 -6.88 -23.73
N ASN A 211 -13.42 -7.98 -23.00
CA ASN A 211 -14.46 -8.48 -22.10
C ASN A 211 -14.67 -7.52 -20.93
N THR A 212 -13.59 -6.97 -20.39
CA THR A 212 -13.64 -5.95 -19.32
C THR A 212 -14.40 -4.72 -19.79
N ALA A 213 -14.13 -4.20 -20.98
CA ALA A 213 -14.81 -3.05 -21.54
C ALA A 213 -16.32 -3.30 -21.69
N LYS A 214 -16.71 -4.48 -22.19
CA LYS A 214 -18.13 -4.90 -22.28
C LYS A 214 -18.80 -4.98 -20.91
N ARG A 215 -18.12 -5.57 -19.93
CA ARG A 215 -18.61 -5.71 -18.54
C ARG A 215 -18.76 -4.35 -17.86
N VAL A 216 -17.79 -3.45 -18.03
CA VAL A 216 -17.84 -2.09 -17.47
C VAL A 216 -19.01 -1.34 -18.07
N ARG A 217 -19.23 -1.43 -19.40
CA ARG A 217 -20.38 -0.81 -20.05
C ARG A 217 -21.70 -1.28 -19.48
N SER A 218 -21.94 -2.59 -19.39
CA SER A 218 -23.20 -3.11 -18.85
C SER A 218 -23.38 -2.76 -17.36
N THR A 219 -22.29 -2.69 -16.60
CA THR A 219 -22.32 -2.26 -15.20
C THR A 219 -22.68 -0.78 -15.07
N VAL A 220 -22.13 0.09 -15.92
CA VAL A 220 -22.48 1.52 -15.95
C VAL A 220 -23.94 1.70 -16.35
N GLU A 221 -24.41 1.02 -17.40
CA GLU A 221 -25.82 1.06 -17.80
C GLU A 221 -26.75 0.57 -16.66
N ALA A 222 -26.36 -0.47 -15.93
CA ALA A 222 -27.08 -0.96 -14.74
C ALA A 222 -27.02 0.00 -13.54
N LEU A 223 -25.99 0.84 -13.44
CA LEU A 223 -25.86 1.85 -12.39
C LEU A 223 -26.71 3.09 -12.72
N GLU A 224 -26.70 3.54 -13.96
CA GLU A 224 -27.51 4.68 -14.40
C GLU A 224 -29.01 4.37 -14.34
N THR A 225 -29.44 3.16 -14.68
CA THR A 225 -30.84 2.72 -14.49
C THR A 225 -31.28 2.72 -13.02
N LYS A 226 -30.35 2.58 -12.08
CA LYS A 226 -30.60 2.72 -10.62
C LYS A 226 -30.49 4.16 -10.12
N GLY A 227 -30.24 5.14 -10.99
CA GLY A 227 -30.08 6.54 -10.63
C GLY A 227 -28.74 6.84 -9.95
N PHE A 228 -27.65 6.19 -10.34
CA PHE A 228 -26.32 6.43 -9.75
C PHE A 228 -25.89 7.90 -9.85
N SER A 229 -26.08 8.55 -11.00
CA SER A 229 -25.72 9.97 -11.20
C SER A 229 -26.38 10.89 -10.17
N GLU A 230 -27.70 10.77 -10.01
CA GLU A 230 -28.49 11.58 -9.06
C GLU A 230 -28.17 11.24 -7.59
N SER A 231 -28.00 9.95 -7.29
CA SER A 231 -27.70 9.49 -5.93
C SER A 231 -26.28 9.82 -5.48
N ALA A 232 -25.32 9.89 -6.41
CA ALA A 232 -23.96 10.31 -6.12
C ALA A 232 -23.89 11.79 -5.71
N GLU A 233 -24.69 12.65 -6.34
CA GLU A 233 -24.70 14.10 -6.09
C GLU A 233 -25.57 14.48 -4.87
N ASN A 234 -26.53 13.62 -4.49
CA ASN A 234 -27.42 13.89 -3.37
C ASN A 234 -26.72 13.82 -1.99
N PRO A 235 -26.76 14.90 -1.18
CA PRO A 235 -26.12 14.94 0.13
C PRO A 235 -26.71 13.95 1.15
N LYS A 236 -27.99 13.55 1.01
CA LYS A 236 -28.63 12.59 1.90
C LYS A 236 -28.08 11.18 1.70
N VAL A 237 -27.88 10.77 0.45
CA VAL A 237 -27.30 9.47 0.10
C VAL A 237 -25.84 9.41 0.51
N LYS A 238 -25.09 10.50 0.28
CA LYS A 238 -23.72 10.65 0.79
C LYS A 238 -23.66 10.45 2.31
N LYS A 239 -24.58 11.06 3.06
CA LYS A 239 -24.65 10.90 4.52
C LYS A 239 -24.99 9.47 4.96
N LEU A 240 -25.86 8.77 4.22
CA LEU A 240 -26.20 7.36 4.49
C LEU A 240 -25.01 6.44 4.20
N LYS A 241 -24.35 6.60 3.04
CA LYS A 241 -23.14 5.83 2.69
C LYS A 241 -22.05 6.03 3.74
N LEU A 242 -21.81 7.26 4.18
CA LEU A 242 -20.76 7.59 5.15
C LEU A 242 -21.20 7.44 6.63
N SER A 243 -22.41 6.93 6.89
CA SER A 243 -23.00 6.84 8.23
C SER A 243 -22.25 5.86 9.14
N TYR A 244 -21.58 4.88 8.55
CA TYR A 244 -20.76 3.91 9.29
C TYR A 244 -19.42 4.50 9.77
N MET A 245 -18.93 5.58 9.16
CA MET A 245 -17.73 6.31 9.58
C MET A 245 -18.08 7.37 10.64
N ARG A 246 -18.19 6.92 11.89
CA ARG A 246 -18.41 7.78 13.05
C ARG A 246 -17.17 7.78 13.92
N ILE A 247 -16.75 9.00 14.28
CA ILE A 247 -15.63 9.20 15.20
C ILE A 247 -16.04 8.61 16.54
N LYS A 248 -15.38 7.54 16.95
CA LYS A 248 -15.58 6.91 18.25
C LYS A 248 -14.74 7.64 19.30
N LYS A 249 -15.10 7.49 20.58
CA LYS A 249 -14.35 8.07 21.70
C LYS A 249 -12.87 7.64 21.70
N ASN A 250 -12.57 6.45 21.17
CA ASN A 250 -11.20 5.96 21.02
C ASN A 250 -10.37 6.79 20.02
N ASP A 251 -11.00 7.40 19.02
CA ASP A 251 -10.31 8.20 18.00
C ASP A 251 -9.84 9.54 18.58
N TYR A 252 -10.65 10.13 19.47
CA TYR A 252 -10.26 11.32 20.22
C TYR A 252 -9.09 11.04 21.17
N ILE A 253 -9.11 9.90 21.86
CA ILE A 253 -8.00 9.48 22.73
C ILE A 253 -6.72 9.33 21.90
N PHE A 254 -6.81 8.72 20.71
CA PHE A 254 -5.65 8.56 19.83
C PHE A 254 -5.05 9.91 19.38
N ILE A 255 -5.89 10.86 18.98
CA ILE A 255 -5.44 12.22 18.59
C ILE A 255 -4.81 12.94 19.78
N ILE A 256 -5.44 12.88 20.95
CA ILE A 256 -4.93 13.53 22.16
C ILE A 256 -3.57 12.94 22.51
N VAL A 257 -3.43 11.62 22.52
CA VAL A 257 -2.18 10.93 22.82
C VAL A 257 -1.10 11.24 21.77
N SER A 258 -1.41 11.25 20.47
CA SER A 258 -0.41 11.59 19.45
C SER A 258 0.04 13.05 19.59
N THR A 259 -0.89 13.96 19.86
CA THR A 259 -0.60 15.40 20.00
C THR A 259 0.21 15.67 21.27
N THR A 260 -0.16 15.09 22.40
CA THR A 260 0.59 15.26 23.66
C THR A 260 1.97 14.66 23.57
N LEU A 261 2.13 13.50 22.93
CA LEU A 261 3.45 12.91 22.73
C LEU A 261 4.33 13.77 21.83
N VAL A 262 3.79 14.39 20.78
CA VAL A 262 4.59 15.27 19.91
C VAL A 262 4.98 16.55 20.63
N ILE A 263 4.06 17.14 21.40
CA ILE A 263 4.39 18.28 22.28
C ILE A 263 5.49 17.90 23.27
N LEU A 264 5.41 16.71 23.88
CA LEU A 264 6.46 16.20 24.76
C LEU A 264 7.80 16.03 24.02
N THR A 265 7.80 15.52 22.79
CA THR A 265 9.05 15.38 22.01
C THR A 265 9.71 16.73 21.69
N ILE A 266 8.90 17.76 21.39
CA ILE A 266 9.40 19.12 21.14
C ILE A 266 9.90 19.75 22.44
N CYS A 267 9.19 19.58 23.56
CA CYS A 267 9.63 20.08 24.87
C CYS A 267 10.92 19.41 25.36
N ILE A 268 11.06 18.10 25.18
CA ILE A 268 12.29 17.36 25.52
C ILE A 268 13.44 17.78 24.59
N GLY A 269 13.14 18.04 23.32
CA GLY A 269 14.11 18.57 22.36
C GLY A 269 14.63 19.96 22.67
N ASN A 270 13.80 20.85 23.22
CA ASN A 270 14.23 22.18 23.67
C ASN A 270 15.00 22.16 25.00
N LEU A 271 14.96 21.03 25.74
CA LEU A 271 15.59 20.87 27.05
C LEU A 271 17.01 20.29 26.97
N PHE A 272 17.41 19.71 25.83
CA PHE A 272 18.73 19.13 25.56
C PHE A 272 19.41 19.86 24.41
#